data_AF-A0A496QYB5-F1
#
_entry.id   AF-A0A496QYB5-F1
#
_cell.length_a   1.000
_cell.length_b   1.000
_cell.length_c   1.000
_cell.angle_alpha   90.00
_cell.angle_beta   90.00
_cell.angle_gamma   90.00
#
_symmetry.space_group_name_H-M   'P 1'
#
loop_
_entity.id
_entity.type
_entity.pdbx_description
1 polymer ?
#
loop_
_entity_poly.entity_id
_entity_poly.type
_entity_poly.pdbx_seq_one_letter_code
_entity_poly.pdbx_strand_id
1 'polypeptide(L)'
;MTRTKYSRLFFLLTVFLAAGAILWSEDVQVDRDELASIGDQSIKFINYVGPYEFINTLDQIRGIGRTLGDGINPLKSGEASLGGKYRILHIISPEIETGLDADIFIIEDGAAVDHINNLRTIIAGYLETTYGFSNRDAYLVAEFVTYYNAVYRGDLEMAKERYKKPVVDALSAEKMGLDTHYSNWPGKTQILIPLRAGVFTPGDSAPVVDTGAITDNQVIDEIRKEKDMGIESRQGMVELRENEIDKDQAQLDERRDEAAQKDEAVSEELGTITDK
;
A
#
# COMPACT_ATOMS: atom_id res chain seq x y z
N MET A 1 -61.26 44.18 -26.87
CA MET A 1 -61.24 44.12 -28.36
C MET A 1 -60.09 45.00 -28.81
N THR A 2 -59.09 44.65 -29.63
CA THR A 2 -58.73 43.53 -30.53
C THR A 2 -57.33 43.94 -31.04
N ARG A 3 -56.22 43.30 -30.68
CA ARG A 3 -55.53 42.19 -31.38
C ARG A 3 -55.48 42.33 -32.91
N THR A 4 -54.28 42.56 -33.48
CA THR A 4 -53.65 41.97 -34.69
C THR A 4 -52.53 42.89 -35.20
N LYS A 5 -51.40 42.48 -35.79
CA LYS A 5 -50.76 41.18 -36.07
C LYS A 5 -49.34 41.51 -36.57
N TYR A 6 -48.45 40.59 -36.27
CA TYR A 6 -47.06 40.48 -36.67
C TYR A 6 -46.78 40.58 -38.18
N SER A 7 -45.52 40.91 -38.45
CA SER A 7 -44.63 40.22 -39.41
C SER A 7 -44.53 40.84 -40.81
N ARG A 8 -43.32 41.28 -41.16
CA ARG A 8 -42.39 40.59 -42.09
C ARG A 8 -41.22 41.55 -42.39
N LEU A 9 -40.00 41.23 -41.93
CA LEU A 9 -39.02 40.44 -42.67
C LEU A 9 -38.25 41.28 -43.72
N PHE A 10 -37.11 41.82 -43.30
CA PHE A 10 -35.92 42.09 -44.13
C PHE A 10 -34.74 42.22 -43.14
N PHE A 11 -34.07 41.13 -42.77
CA PHE A 11 -33.04 40.40 -43.51
C PHE A 11 -31.77 41.24 -43.76
N LEU A 12 -30.74 40.86 -42.98
CA LEU A 12 -29.31 40.75 -43.32
C LEU A 12 -28.35 41.96 -43.32
N LEU A 13 -27.39 41.84 -42.38
CA LEU A 13 -25.96 41.60 -42.64
C LEU A 13 -25.05 42.80 -42.95
N THR A 14 -24.17 43.15 -42.00
CA THR A 14 -22.68 43.18 -42.08
C THR A 14 -22.16 44.00 -40.88
N VAL A 15 -21.64 43.43 -39.78
CA VAL A 15 -20.35 42.72 -39.58
C VAL A 15 -19.12 43.67 -39.65
N PHE A 16 -18.44 43.75 -38.50
CA PHE A 16 -16.98 43.74 -38.24
C PHE A 16 -16.31 44.94 -37.52
N LEU A 17 -15.54 44.55 -36.49
CA LEU A 17 -14.42 45.17 -35.75
C LEU A 17 -14.76 46.12 -34.58
N ALA A 18 -14.72 45.68 -33.31
CA ALA A 18 -13.58 45.21 -32.48
C ALA A 18 -12.81 46.36 -31.81
N ALA A 19 -12.94 46.45 -30.48
CA ALA A 19 -11.87 46.64 -29.49
C ALA A 19 -12.40 47.33 -28.21
N GLY A 20 -12.15 46.69 -27.06
CA GLY A 20 -11.94 47.40 -25.79
C GLY A 20 -13.15 47.57 -24.86
N ALA A 21 -13.28 46.68 -23.86
CA ALA A 21 -12.83 46.97 -22.49
C ALA A 21 -13.63 46.19 -21.42
N ILE A 22 -12.91 45.23 -20.80
CA ILE A 22 -12.86 44.96 -19.36
C ILE A 22 -14.13 44.34 -18.73
N LEU A 23 -14.21 43.02 -18.83
CA LEU A 23 -14.86 42.19 -17.82
C LEU A 23 -13.82 41.90 -16.73
N TRP A 24 -14.20 42.19 -15.49
CA TRP A 24 -13.44 41.93 -14.28
C TRP A 24 -13.43 40.42 -14.04
N SER A 25 -12.28 39.80 -14.30
CA SER A 25 -11.95 38.48 -13.76
C SER A 25 -11.23 38.78 -12.45
N GLU A 26 -11.86 38.45 -11.32
CA GLU A 26 -11.13 38.29 -10.06
C GLU A 26 -10.14 37.15 -10.27
N ASP A 27 -8.89 37.53 -10.47
CA ASP A 27 -7.75 36.64 -10.41
C ASP A 27 -7.71 36.13 -8.97
N VAL A 28 -8.16 34.89 -8.76
CA VAL A 28 -7.87 34.15 -7.53
C VAL A 28 -6.36 34.00 -7.52
N GLN A 29 -5.69 34.99 -6.94
CA GLN A 29 -4.30 34.89 -6.54
C GLN A 29 -4.28 33.85 -5.44
N VAL A 30 -4.18 32.59 -5.84
CA VAL A 30 -3.67 31.53 -4.99
C VAL A 30 -2.35 32.08 -4.48
N ASP A 31 -2.29 32.28 -3.17
CA ASP A 31 -1.13 32.79 -2.48
C ASP A 31 0.03 31.83 -2.75
N ARG A 32 0.83 32.15 -3.79
CA ARG A 32 1.94 31.30 -4.25
C ARG A 32 3.08 31.27 -3.23
N ASP A 33 3.02 32.15 -2.24
CA ASP A 33 4.01 32.25 -1.18
C ASP A 33 3.67 31.37 0.05
N GLU A 34 2.44 30.84 0.17
CA GLU A 34 2.12 29.78 1.16
C GLU A 34 2.34 28.35 0.63
N LEU A 35 2.35 28.16 -0.70
CA LEU A 35 2.66 26.86 -1.33
C LEU A 35 4.17 26.61 -1.49
N ALA A 36 5.01 27.56 -1.11
CA ALA A 36 6.47 27.45 -1.15
C ALA A 36 7.11 26.96 0.17
N SER A 37 6.31 26.66 1.20
CA SER A 37 6.81 26.23 2.52
C SER A 37 6.48 24.78 2.93
N ILE A 38 5.92 23.96 2.04
CA ILE A 38 5.95 22.49 2.18
C ILE A 38 6.85 21.97 1.07
N GLY A 39 8.07 21.61 1.45
CA GLY A 39 9.22 21.46 0.58
C GLY A 39 8.99 20.55 -0.63
N ASP A 40 9.45 21.06 -1.77
CA ASP A 40 9.85 20.38 -2.99
C ASP A 40 10.98 19.35 -2.75
N GLN A 41 10.75 18.39 -1.85
CA GLN A 41 11.66 17.29 -1.58
C GLN A 41 10.93 15.98 -1.84
N SER A 42 11.07 15.48 -3.06
CA SER A 42 10.75 14.08 -3.33
C SER A 42 11.46 13.15 -2.35
N ILE A 43 10.81 12.06 -1.95
CA ILE A 43 11.45 11.05 -1.11
C ILE A 43 12.71 10.53 -1.80
N LYS A 44 13.87 10.83 -1.20
CA LYS A 44 15.19 10.33 -1.64
C LYS A 44 15.90 9.71 -0.46
N PHE A 45 16.05 8.40 -0.49
CA PHE A 45 16.81 7.68 0.53
C PHE A 45 18.30 7.98 0.42
N ILE A 46 18.87 8.48 1.51
CA ILE A 46 20.28 8.77 1.68
C ILE A 46 20.92 7.52 2.30
N ASN A 47 21.79 6.86 1.55
CA ASN A 47 22.51 5.65 1.96
C ASN A 47 23.92 5.98 2.47
N TYR A 48 24.52 5.06 3.22
CA TYR A 48 25.94 5.15 3.56
C TYR A 48 26.83 4.95 2.33
N VAL A 49 27.85 5.80 2.20
CA VAL A 49 28.79 5.82 1.05
C VAL A 49 30.26 5.70 1.48
N GLY A 50 30.52 5.37 2.75
CA GLY A 50 31.88 5.23 3.28
C GLY A 50 32.45 3.82 3.12
N PRO A 51 33.66 3.57 3.64
CA PRO A 51 34.28 2.25 3.62
C PRO A 51 33.49 1.25 4.48
N TYR A 52 33.46 0.00 4.03
CA TYR A 52 32.84 -1.12 4.72
C TYR A 52 33.92 -2.06 5.26
N GLU A 53 33.82 -2.45 6.53
CA GLU A 53 34.66 -3.51 7.10
C GLU A 53 34.20 -4.90 6.67
N PHE A 54 32.91 -5.04 6.36
CA PHE A 54 32.28 -6.29 5.98
C PHE A 54 31.09 -6.00 5.04
N ILE A 55 30.91 -6.84 4.01
CA ILE A 55 29.81 -6.73 3.05
C ILE A 55 29.11 -8.08 2.97
N ASN A 56 27.80 -8.08 3.18
CA ASN A 56 26.98 -9.26 2.93
C ASN A 56 26.69 -9.44 1.44
N THR A 57 26.60 -10.70 0.99
CA THR A 57 26.07 -10.99 -0.35
C THR A 57 24.57 -10.73 -0.40
N LEU A 58 24.02 -10.55 -1.60
CA LEU A 58 22.57 -10.36 -1.78
C LEU A 58 21.76 -11.51 -1.16
N ASP A 59 22.22 -12.75 -1.33
CA ASP A 59 21.54 -13.92 -0.76
C ASP A 59 21.63 -13.98 0.77
N GLN A 60 22.74 -13.53 1.36
CA GLN A 60 22.85 -13.39 2.81
C GLN A 60 21.88 -12.34 3.34
N ILE A 61 21.77 -11.19 2.67
CA ILE A 61 20.84 -10.12 3.03
C ILE A 61 19.40 -10.61 2.91
N ARG A 62 19.05 -11.28 1.81
CA ARG A 62 17.73 -11.88 1.62
C ARG A 62 17.43 -12.96 2.66
N GLY A 63 18.44 -13.75 3.03
CA GLY A 63 18.36 -14.79 4.05
C GLY A 63 17.91 -14.26 5.41
N ILE A 64 18.29 -13.03 5.79
CA ILE A 64 17.80 -12.35 7.01
C ILE A 64 16.27 -12.29 7.00
N GLY A 65 15.69 -11.84 5.88
CA GLY A 65 14.25 -11.75 5.69
C GLY A 65 13.56 -13.10 5.78
N ARG A 66 14.10 -14.10 5.07
CA ARG A 66 13.56 -15.46 5.06
C ARG A 66 13.55 -16.09 6.45
N THR A 67 14.64 -15.91 7.22
CA THR A 67 14.71 -16.40 8.61
C THR A 67 13.68 -15.74 9.51
N LEU A 68 13.38 -14.45 9.32
CA LEU A 68 12.27 -13.80 10.05
C LEU A 68 10.92 -14.39 9.63
N GLY A 69 10.74 -14.62 8.33
CA GLY A 69 9.50 -15.19 7.78
C GLY A 69 9.22 -16.61 8.26
N ASP A 70 10.25 -17.46 8.37
CA ASP A 70 10.15 -18.82 8.91
C ASP A 70 9.68 -18.85 10.37
N GLY A 71 9.90 -17.75 11.10
CA GLY A 71 9.46 -17.59 12.49
C GLY A 71 8.01 -17.12 12.65
N ILE A 72 7.31 -16.78 11.56
CA ILE A 72 5.94 -16.27 11.57
C ILE A 72 4.97 -17.33 11.05
N ASN A 73 3.86 -17.51 11.77
CA ASN A 73 2.69 -18.21 11.28
C ASN A 73 1.65 -17.17 10.84
N PRO A 74 1.35 -17.02 9.54
CA PRO A 74 0.41 -16.02 9.05
C PRO A 74 -1.01 -16.13 9.64
N LEU A 75 -1.39 -17.27 10.18
CA LEU A 75 -2.73 -17.51 10.72
C LEU A 75 -2.90 -17.09 12.18
N LYS A 76 -1.82 -16.65 12.86
CA LYS A 76 -1.87 -16.32 14.30
C LYS A 76 -0.90 -15.20 14.62
N SER A 77 -1.38 -14.23 15.40
CA SER A 77 -0.52 -13.17 15.96
C SER A 77 0.70 -13.77 16.66
N GLY A 78 1.86 -13.16 16.43
CA GLY A 78 3.14 -13.67 16.90
C GLY A 78 4.28 -12.71 16.61
N GLU A 79 5.49 -13.13 16.97
CA GLU A 79 6.70 -12.36 16.70
C GLU A 79 7.86 -13.27 16.32
N ALA A 80 8.77 -12.72 15.52
CA ALA A 80 10.04 -13.33 15.17
C ALA A 80 11.15 -12.31 15.35
N SER A 81 12.31 -12.72 15.85
CA SER A 81 13.45 -11.82 16.04
C SER A 81 14.76 -12.48 15.62
N LEU A 82 15.70 -11.64 15.18
CA LEU A 82 17.01 -12.10 14.70
C LEU A 82 18.13 -11.24 15.28
N GLY A 83 18.86 -11.82 16.23
CA GLY A 83 20.15 -11.32 16.71
C GLY A 83 20.14 -9.91 17.31
N GLY A 84 19.00 -9.44 17.82
CA GLY A 84 18.86 -8.06 18.32
C GLY A 84 19.01 -6.99 17.23
N LYS A 85 18.83 -7.38 15.96
CA LYS A 85 18.94 -6.49 14.79
C LYS A 85 17.60 -6.23 14.15
N TYR A 86 16.78 -7.27 14.03
CA TYR A 86 15.49 -7.19 13.36
C TYR A 86 14.45 -7.96 14.16
N ARG A 87 13.22 -7.44 14.14
CA ARG A 87 12.06 -8.11 14.74
C ARG A 87 10.83 -7.86 13.88
N ILE A 88 9.97 -8.86 13.76
CA ILE A 88 8.65 -8.74 13.17
C ILE A 88 7.63 -8.91 14.28
N LEU A 89 6.63 -8.02 14.32
CA LEU A 89 5.38 -8.26 15.03
C LEU A 89 4.31 -8.53 13.98
N HIS A 90 3.80 -9.76 13.94
CA HIS A 90 2.66 -10.13 13.11
C HIS A 90 1.39 -9.96 13.96
N ILE A 91 0.56 -8.98 13.62
CA ILE A 91 -0.60 -8.60 14.42
C ILE A 91 -1.86 -8.77 13.57
N ILE A 92 -2.63 -9.79 13.91
CA ILE A 92 -3.95 -10.04 13.34
C ILE A 92 -5.02 -10.04 14.43
N SER A 93 -6.20 -9.55 14.09
CA SER A 93 -7.36 -9.50 14.99
C SER A 93 -8.63 -9.78 14.19
N PRO A 94 -8.92 -11.07 13.87
CA PRO A 94 -10.09 -11.45 13.08
C PRO A 94 -11.43 -11.08 13.74
N GLU A 95 -11.43 -10.88 15.06
CA GLU A 95 -12.57 -10.40 15.85
C GLU A 95 -12.86 -8.90 15.71
N ILE A 96 -11.92 -8.12 15.13
CA ILE A 96 -12.10 -6.70 14.84
C ILE A 96 -12.36 -6.56 13.34
N GLU A 97 -13.58 -6.15 12.98
CA GLU A 97 -14.00 -6.09 11.57
C GLU A 97 -13.36 -4.92 10.80
N THR A 98 -13.14 -3.79 11.46
CA THR A 98 -12.75 -2.54 10.82
C THR A 98 -11.27 -2.24 10.95
N GLY A 99 -10.64 -1.85 9.85
CA GLY A 99 -9.23 -1.48 9.78
C GLY A 99 -8.34 -2.64 9.34
N LEU A 100 -7.09 -2.31 9.06
CA LEU A 100 -6.08 -3.26 8.58
C LEU A 100 -5.38 -3.96 9.75
N ASP A 101 -5.08 -5.24 9.55
CA ASP A 101 -4.04 -5.95 10.30
C ASP A 101 -2.66 -5.49 9.77
N ALA A 102 -1.56 -5.90 10.42
CA ALA A 102 -0.23 -5.51 9.95
C ALA A 102 0.87 -6.45 10.41
N ASP A 103 1.92 -6.50 9.60
CA ASP A 103 3.25 -6.77 10.12
C ASP A 103 3.97 -5.47 10.42
N ILE A 104 4.65 -5.44 11.57
CA ILE A 104 5.53 -4.34 11.96
C ILE A 104 6.96 -4.86 11.91
N PHE A 105 7.70 -4.47 10.88
CA PHE A 105 9.13 -4.74 10.76
C PHE A 105 9.93 -3.68 11.53
N ILE A 106 10.60 -4.12 12.59
CA ILE A 106 11.34 -3.27 13.52
C ILE A 106 12.83 -3.43 13.24
N ILE A 107 13.50 -2.29 13.03
CA ILE A 107 14.96 -2.21 12.96
C ILE A 107 15.45 -1.88 14.37
N GLU A 108 16.01 -2.87 15.05
CA GLU A 108 16.52 -2.76 16.41
C GLU A 108 17.90 -2.06 16.43
N ASP A 109 18.35 -1.62 17.60
CA ASP A 109 19.61 -0.85 17.76
C ASP A 109 20.86 -1.60 17.24
N GLY A 110 20.84 -2.94 17.23
CA GLY A 110 21.95 -3.77 16.75
C GLY A 110 22.03 -3.91 15.23
N ALA A 111 21.08 -3.34 14.49
CA ALA A 111 21.08 -3.38 13.04
C ALA A 111 22.19 -2.51 12.44
N ALA A 112 22.74 -2.96 11.32
CA ALA A 112 23.75 -2.23 10.55
C ALA A 112 23.32 -2.06 9.08
N VAL A 113 22.02 -2.14 8.80
CA VAL A 113 21.49 -1.86 7.47
C VAL A 113 21.58 -0.37 7.21
N ASP A 114 22.20 -0.01 6.10
CA ASP A 114 22.61 1.36 5.78
C ASP A 114 22.35 1.76 4.32
N HIS A 115 21.73 0.85 3.56
CA HIS A 115 21.36 1.05 2.18
C HIS A 115 19.92 0.59 1.94
N ILE A 116 19.13 1.41 1.25
CA ILE A 116 17.71 1.13 1.00
C ILE A 116 17.48 -0.18 0.25
N ASN A 117 18.30 -0.47 -0.78
CA ASN A 117 18.24 -1.75 -1.50
C ASN A 117 18.49 -2.97 -0.59
N ASN A 118 19.35 -2.84 0.42
CA ASN A 118 19.59 -3.93 1.37
C ASN A 118 18.36 -4.11 2.26
N LEU A 119 17.76 -3.02 2.76
CA LEU A 119 16.51 -3.07 3.52
C LEU A 119 15.37 -3.67 2.71
N ARG A 120 15.18 -3.24 1.45
CA ARG A 120 14.18 -3.81 0.52
C ARG A 120 14.44 -5.29 0.26
N THR A 121 15.70 -5.71 0.17
CA THR A 121 16.05 -7.13 0.01
C THR A 121 15.68 -7.96 1.25
N ILE A 122 15.87 -7.43 2.46
CA ILE A 122 15.44 -8.10 3.70
C ILE A 122 13.92 -8.22 3.73
N ILE A 123 13.19 -7.12 3.46
CA ILE A 123 11.72 -7.14 3.43
C ILE A 123 11.21 -8.10 2.35
N ALA A 124 11.82 -8.12 1.16
CA ALA A 124 11.47 -9.05 0.10
C ALA A 124 11.67 -10.52 0.52
N GLY A 125 12.79 -10.84 1.18
CA GLY A 125 13.01 -12.19 1.70
C GLY A 125 11.96 -12.63 2.72
N TYR A 126 11.47 -11.69 3.55
CA TYR A 126 10.35 -11.94 4.45
C TYR A 126 9.05 -12.21 3.68
N LEU A 127 8.71 -11.35 2.72
CA LEU A 127 7.50 -11.47 1.90
C LEU A 127 7.47 -12.76 1.05
N GLU A 128 8.62 -13.19 0.54
CA GLU A 128 8.78 -14.48 -0.16
C GLU A 128 8.38 -15.66 0.75
N THR A 129 8.93 -15.70 1.96
CA THR A 129 8.74 -16.83 2.87
C THR A 129 7.34 -16.84 3.48
N THR A 130 6.85 -15.69 3.94
CA THR A 130 5.59 -15.60 4.71
C THR A 130 4.36 -15.59 3.81
N TYR A 131 4.44 -14.92 2.65
CA TYR A 131 3.29 -14.71 1.77
C TYR A 131 3.44 -15.35 0.39
N GLY A 132 4.57 -15.99 0.10
CA GLY A 132 4.77 -16.73 -1.15
C GLY A 132 4.92 -15.85 -2.40
N PHE A 133 5.26 -14.56 -2.24
CA PHE A 133 5.56 -13.70 -3.38
C PHE A 133 6.74 -14.24 -4.19
N SER A 134 6.70 -14.07 -5.51
CA SER A 134 7.88 -14.29 -6.34
C SER A 134 8.99 -13.32 -5.96
N ASN A 135 10.25 -13.64 -6.24
CA ASN A 135 11.37 -12.75 -5.90
C ASN A 135 11.21 -11.32 -6.48
N ARG A 136 10.69 -11.23 -7.72
CA ARG A 136 10.42 -9.97 -8.40
C ARG A 136 9.33 -9.19 -7.67
N ASP A 137 8.19 -9.85 -7.43
CA ASP A 137 7.01 -9.18 -6.85
C ASP A 137 7.25 -8.81 -5.39
N ALA A 138 7.98 -9.64 -4.64
CA ALA A 138 8.39 -9.36 -3.26
C ALA A 138 9.26 -8.11 -3.16
N TYR A 139 10.22 -7.95 -4.08
CA TYR A 139 11.08 -6.76 -4.11
C TYR A 139 10.29 -5.51 -4.51
N LEU A 140 9.37 -5.65 -5.46
CA LEU A 140 8.47 -4.58 -5.87
C LEU A 140 7.57 -4.13 -4.71
N VAL A 141 6.93 -5.06 -4.01
CA VAL A 141 6.13 -4.74 -2.81
C VAL A 141 7.01 -4.10 -1.73
N ALA A 142 8.22 -4.59 -1.51
CA ALA A 142 9.17 -3.99 -0.56
C ALA A 142 9.53 -2.53 -0.92
N GLU A 143 9.64 -2.20 -2.21
CA GLU A 143 9.84 -0.82 -2.66
C GLU A 143 8.65 0.08 -2.27
N PHE A 144 7.43 -0.33 -2.60
CA PHE A 144 6.23 0.43 -2.22
C PHE A 144 6.06 0.53 -0.70
N VAL A 145 6.35 -0.53 0.06
CA VAL A 145 6.38 -0.51 1.53
C VAL A 145 7.35 0.54 2.05
N THR A 146 8.56 0.65 1.48
CA THR A 146 9.53 1.67 1.92
C THR A 146 9.05 3.09 1.63
N TYR A 147 8.42 3.34 0.49
CA TYR A 147 7.84 4.65 0.18
C TYR A 147 6.64 4.96 1.06
N TYR A 148 5.71 4.03 1.24
CA TYR A 148 4.57 4.14 2.14
C TYR A 148 5.01 4.58 3.55
N ASN A 149 6.04 3.92 4.09
CA ASN A 149 6.55 4.23 5.44
C ASN A 149 7.33 5.55 5.52
N ALA A 150 7.91 6.01 4.41
CA ALA A 150 8.55 7.32 4.36
C ALA A 150 7.53 8.46 4.22
N VAL A 151 6.47 8.28 3.45
CA VAL A 151 5.34 9.22 3.33
C VAL A 151 4.69 9.45 4.70
N TYR A 152 4.39 8.38 5.42
CA TYR A 152 3.63 8.43 6.67
C TYR A 152 4.52 8.37 7.92
N ARG A 153 5.79 8.77 7.83
CA ARG A 153 6.70 8.76 8.97
C ARG A 153 6.15 9.59 10.13
N GLY A 154 5.93 8.94 11.28
CA GLY A 154 5.44 9.57 12.50
C GLY A 154 3.95 9.94 12.50
N ASP A 155 3.20 9.59 11.45
CA ASP A 155 1.79 9.92 11.31
C ASP A 155 0.88 8.90 12.04
N LEU A 156 0.84 8.99 13.37
CA LEU A 156 -0.04 8.13 14.17
C LEU A 156 -1.53 8.34 13.90
N GLU A 157 -1.94 9.51 13.38
CA GLU A 157 -3.36 9.75 13.06
C GLU A 157 -3.77 8.93 11.85
N MET A 158 -2.93 8.88 10.80
CA MET A 158 -3.11 7.93 9.70
C MET A 158 -3.20 6.49 10.22
N ALA A 159 -2.32 6.09 11.15
CA ALA A 159 -2.37 4.74 11.71
C ALA A 159 -3.70 4.45 12.43
N LYS A 160 -4.20 5.39 13.23
CA LYS A 160 -5.49 5.25 13.93
C LYS A 160 -6.68 5.19 12.98
N GLU A 161 -6.61 5.88 11.85
CA GLU A 161 -7.67 5.88 10.84
C GLU A 161 -7.72 4.56 10.06
N ARG A 162 -6.55 4.01 9.71
CA ARG A 162 -6.46 2.87 8.76
C ARG A 162 -6.30 1.51 9.41
N TYR A 163 -5.68 1.42 10.59
CA TYR A 163 -5.32 0.15 11.20
C TYR A 163 -6.18 -0.19 12.40
N LYS A 164 -6.27 -1.48 12.69
CA LYS A 164 -6.93 -1.99 13.89
C LYS A 164 -6.18 -1.55 15.14
N LYS A 165 -6.93 -1.39 16.23
CA LYS A 165 -6.39 -0.94 17.52
C LYS A 165 -5.15 -1.71 18.01
N PRO A 166 -5.09 -3.06 17.93
CA PRO A 166 -3.89 -3.80 18.37
C PRO A 166 -2.62 -3.45 17.58
N VAL A 167 -2.73 -3.11 16.30
CA VAL A 167 -1.60 -2.62 15.49
C VAL A 167 -1.17 -1.25 15.99
N VAL A 168 -2.12 -0.33 16.16
CA VAL A 168 -1.87 1.05 16.63
C VAL A 168 -1.21 1.04 18.02
N ASP A 169 -1.67 0.18 18.92
CA ASP A 169 -1.14 0.07 20.28
C ASP A 169 0.32 -0.45 20.31
N ALA A 170 0.77 -1.15 19.26
CA ALA A 170 2.15 -1.62 19.13
C ALA A 170 3.11 -0.57 18.53
N LEU A 171 2.57 0.53 17.99
CA LEU A 171 3.34 1.60 17.37
C LEU A 171 3.79 2.67 18.37
N SER A 172 4.96 3.23 18.12
CA SER A 172 5.44 4.46 18.75
C SER A 172 5.50 5.57 17.71
N ALA A 173 4.97 6.76 18.02
CA ALA A 173 5.05 7.93 17.14
C ALA A 173 6.49 8.21 16.68
N GLU A 174 7.44 8.09 17.61
CA GLU A 174 8.84 8.37 17.35
C GLU A 174 9.50 7.33 16.46
N LYS A 175 8.90 6.15 16.27
CA LYS A 175 9.49 5.05 15.50
C LYS A 175 8.69 4.65 14.27
N MET A 176 7.40 4.94 14.23
CA MET A 176 6.50 4.58 13.13
C MET A 176 6.98 5.17 11.81
N GLY A 177 7.12 4.32 10.80
CA GLY A 177 7.57 4.67 9.46
C GLY A 177 9.08 4.55 9.28
N LEU A 178 9.58 5.07 8.16
CA LEU A 178 10.97 4.97 7.72
C LEU A 178 11.55 6.37 7.43
N ASP A 179 12.63 6.73 8.11
CA ASP A 179 13.36 7.97 7.84
C ASP A 179 14.07 7.88 6.48
N THR A 180 14.27 8.99 5.78
CA THR A 180 15.00 8.98 4.50
C THR A 180 16.52 8.84 4.69
N HIS A 181 17.04 9.05 5.89
CA HIS A 181 18.46 8.95 6.19
C HIS A 181 18.80 7.67 6.97
N TYR A 182 19.71 6.88 6.42
CA TYR A 182 20.05 5.56 6.96
C TYR A 182 20.48 5.55 8.44
N SER A 183 21.16 6.60 8.91
CA SER A 183 21.65 6.65 10.30
C SER A 183 20.52 6.79 11.33
N ASN A 184 19.30 7.09 10.87
CA ASN A 184 18.10 7.19 11.69
C ASN A 184 17.30 5.87 11.71
N TRP A 185 17.81 4.79 11.11
CA TRP A 185 17.06 3.53 11.06
C TRP A 185 17.22 2.66 12.32
N PRO A 186 18.44 2.33 12.78
CA PRO A 186 18.61 1.45 13.94
C PRO A 186 17.96 2.03 15.20
N GLY A 187 17.09 1.24 15.84
CA GLY A 187 16.41 1.60 17.09
C GLY A 187 15.20 2.51 16.95
N LYS A 188 15.00 3.11 15.77
CA LYS A 188 14.11 4.26 15.54
C LYS A 188 13.11 4.04 14.41
N THR A 189 12.95 2.80 13.96
CA THR A 189 12.13 2.46 12.80
C THR A 189 11.20 1.29 13.09
N GLN A 190 9.92 1.48 12.78
CA GLN A 190 8.84 0.50 12.75
C GLN A 190 8.14 0.63 11.39
N ILE A 191 8.51 -0.24 10.45
CA ILE A 191 7.97 -0.28 9.09
C ILE A 191 6.66 -1.08 9.13
N LEU A 192 5.57 -0.44 8.74
CA LEU A 192 4.25 -1.06 8.60
C LEU A 192 4.12 -1.74 7.23
N ILE A 193 3.70 -3.00 7.24
CA ILE A 193 3.25 -3.74 6.07
C ILE A 193 1.77 -4.04 6.28
N PRO A 194 0.87 -3.26 5.64
CA PRO A 194 -0.56 -3.45 5.84
C PRO A 194 -1.04 -4.80 5.32
N LEU A 195 -1.90 -5.43 6.10
CA LEU A 195 -2.53 -6.70 5.79
C LEU A 195 -4.05 -6.53 5.73
N ARG A 196 -4.65 -7.12 4.71
CA ARG A 196 -6.10 -7.28 4.60
C ARG A 196 -6.46 -8.73 4.90
N ALA A 197 -7.71 -8.95 5.29
CA ALA A 197 -8.26 -10.29 5.28
C ALA A 197 -8.13 -10.88 3.86
N GLY A 198 -7.64 -12.12 3.78
CA GLY A 198 -7.69 -12.87 2.53
C GLY A 198 -9.13 -12.98 2.04
N VAL A 199 -9.31 -13.17 0.73
CA VAL A 199 -10.63 -13.48 0.20
C VAL A 199 -10.97 -14.88 0.71
N PHE A 200 -11.81 -14.95 1.76
CA PHE A 200 -12.64 -16.07 2.27
C PHE A 200 -12.56 -16.42 3.75
N THR A 201 -13.71 -16.81 4.30
CA THR A 201 -14.01 -17.32 5.66
C THR A 201 -13.51 -16.48 6.85
N PRO A 202 -14.43 -15.94 7.69
CA PRO A 202 -14.08 -15.48 9.03
C PRO A 202 -13.37 -16.61 9.79
N GLY A 203 -12.06 -16.44 10.04
CA GLY A 203 -11.27 -17.33 10.90
C GLY A 203 -10.30 -18.30 10.24
N ASP A 204 -10.30 -18.49 8.90
CA ASP A 204 -9.49 -19.55 8.25
C ASP A 204 -8.64 -19.11 7.04
N SER A 205 -8.77 -17.89 6.53
CA SER A 205 -7.84 -17.39 5.50
C SER A 205 -6.67 -16.65 6.12
N ALA A 206 -5.47 -17.00 5.66
CA ALA A 206 -4.29 -16.20 5.94
C ALA A 206 -4.51 -14.75 5.47
N PRO A 207 -4.15 -13.76 6.28
CA PRO A 207 -4.11 -12.38 5.82
C PRO A 207 -3.15 -12.28 4.63
N VAL A 208 -3.44 -11.36 3.73
CA VAL A 208 -2.60 -11.06 2.57
C VAL A 208 -2.14 -9.62 2.63
N VAL A 209 -1.00 -9.33 2.01
CA VAL A 209 -0.50 -7.96 1.92
C VAL A 209 -1.50 -7.09 1.14
N ASP A 210 -1.88 -5.95 1.72
CA ASP A 210 -2.76 -4.99 1.07
C ASP A 210 -1.95 -4.09 0.14
N THR A 211 -1.79 -4.55 -1.11
CA THR A 211 -1.12 -3.80 -2.19
C THR A 211 -1.88 -2.50 -2.52
N GLY A 212 -3.17 -2.41 -2.23
CA GLY A 212 -3.96 -1.19 -2.38
C GLY A 212 -3.58 -0.11 -1.38
N ALA A 213 -3.40 -0.49 -0.12
CA ALA A 213 -3.01 0.44 0.95
C ALA A 213 -1.63 1.07 0.72
N ILE A 214 -0.65 0.30 0.22
CA ILE A 214 0.70 0.81 -0.09
C ILE A 214 0.80 1.53 -1.44
N THR A 215 -0.28 1.61 -2.21
CA THR A 215 -0.32 2.28 -3.54
C THR A 215 -1.29 3.45 -3.58
N ASP A 216 -1.53 4.09 -2.43
CA ASP A 216 -2.36 5.28 -2.40
C ASP A 216 -1.74 6.46 -3.19
N ASN A 217 -2.56 7.49 -3.41
CA ASN A 217 -2.17 8.61 -4.26
C ASN A 217 -0.90 9.32 -3.78
N GLN A 218 -0.69 9.46 -2.46
CA GLN A 218 0.49 10.13 -1.94
C GLN A 218 1.75 9.32 -2.23
N VAL A 219 1.70 8.01 -2.04
CA VAL A 219 2.83 7.12 -2.37
C VAL A 219 3.13 7.12 -3.87
N ILE A 220 2.10 7.04 -4.70
CA ILE A 220 2.25 7.07 -6.16
C ILE A 220 2.85 8.39 -6.64
N ASP A 221 2.44 9.51 -6.03
CA ASP A 221 2.97 10.82 -6.37
C ASP A 221 4.43 10.98 -5.97
N GLU A 222 4.89 10.37 -4.88
CA GLU A 222 6.30 10.33 -4.52
C GLU A 222 7.13 9.47 -5.50
N ILE A 223 6.66 8.27 -5.84
CA ILE A 223 7.33 7.39 -6.81
C ILE A 223 7.41 8.05 -8.20
N ARG A 224 6.40 8.83 -8.59
CA ARG A 224 6.42 9.62 -9.83
C ARG A 224 7.54 10.65 -9.88
N LYS A 225 8.14 11.04 -8.75
CA LYS A 225 9.24 12.02 -8.73
C LYS A 225 10.62 11.38 -8.98
N GLU A 226 10.69 10.06 -9.18
CA GLU A 226 11.93 9.37 -9.54
C GLU A 226 12.41 9.74 -10.96
N LYS A 227 13.68 9.39 -11.26
CA LYS A 227 14.35 9.74 -12.52
C LYS A 227 13.59 9.25 -13.77
N ASP A 228 12.95 8.09 -13.67
CA ASP A 228 12.11 7.51 -14.75
C ASP A 228 10.61 7.54 -14.39
N MET A 229 10.21 8.51 -13.55
CA MET A 229 8.83 8.69 -13.07
C MET A 229 8.23 7.43 -12.40
N GLY A 230 9.11 6.54 -11.91
CA GLY A 230 8.78 5.22 -11.38
C GLY A 230 7.87 4.40 -12.29
N ILE A 231 8.01 4.52 -13.61
CA ILE A 231 7.10 3.88 -14.58
C ILE A 231 7.13 2.36 -14.42
N GLU A 232 8.32 1.75 -14.39
CA GLU A 232 8.49 0.30 -14.26
C GLU A 232 7.84 -0.22 -12.98
N SER A 233 8.15 0.38 -11.82
CA SER A 233 7.57 -0.04 -10.53
C SER A 233 6.04 0.11 -10.53
N ARG A 234 5.51 1.21 -11.08
CA ARG A 234 4.05 1.40 -11.15
C ARG A 234 3.37 0.42 -12.11
N GLN A 235 3.98 0.12 -13.25
CA GLN A 235 3.47 -0.89 -14.19
C GLN A 235 3.49 -2.28 -13.57
N GLY A 236 4.59 -2.68 -12.93
CA GLY A 236 4.69 -3.96 -12.23
C GLY A 236 3.66 -4.08 -11.12
N MET A 237 3.34 -2.97 -10.43
CA MET A 237 2.36 -2.99 -9.36
C MET A 237 0.92 -3.08 -9.89
N VAL A 238 0.64 -2.48 -11.05
CA VAL A 238 -0.63 -2.68 -11.76
C VAL A 238 -0.76 -4.14 -12.19
N GLU A 239 0.26 -4.72 -12.83
CA GLU A 239 0.28 -6.13 -13.24
C GLU A 239 0.07 -7.07 -12.03
N LEU A 240 0.75 -6.81 -10.92
CA LEU A 240 0.60 -7.58 -9.69
C LEU A 240 -0.85 -7.53 -9.18
N ARG A 241 -1.46 -6.34 -9.12
CA ARG A 241 -2.84 -6.16 -8.66
C ARG A 241 -3.86 -6.80 -9.60
N GLU A 242 -3.66 -6.71 -10.91
CA GLU A 242 -4.51 -7.41 -11.89
C GLU A 242 -4.44 -8.93 -11.66
N ASN A 243 -3.23 -9.48 -11.50
CA ASN A 243 -3.04 -10.90 -11.18
C ASN A 243 -3.67 -11.30 -9.83
N GLU A 244 -3.63 -10.44 -8.82
CA GLU A 244 -4.30 -10.66 -7.53
C GLU A 244 -5.82 -10.69 -7.69
N ILE A 245 -6.40 -9.73 -8.43
CA ILE A 245 -7.82 -9.66 -8.71
C ILE A 245 -8.29 -10.90 -9.49
N ASP A 246 -7.55 -11.32 -10.51
CA ASP A 246 -7.87 -12.50 -11.30
C ASP A 246 -7.86 -13.77 -10.46
N LYS A 247 -6.87 -13.92 -9.56
CA LYS A 247 -6.81 -15.04 -8.62
C LYS A 247 -7.96 -15.02 -7.63
N ASP A 248 -8.23 -13.86 -7.04
CA ASP A 248 -9.34 -13.68 -6.09
C ASP A 248 -10.68 -14.01 -6.77
N GLN A 249 -10.89 -13.58 -8.03
CA GLN A 249 -12.07 -13.87 -8.83
C GLN A 249 -12.19 -15.36 -9.20
N ALA A 250 -11.10 -16.00 -9.63
CA ALA A 250 -11.10 -17.42 -9.95
C ALA A 250 -11.45 -18.27 -8.71
N GLN A 251 -10.91 -17.93 -7.55
CA GLN A 251 -11.25 -18.59 -6.28
C GLN A 251 -12.72 -18.34 -5.88
N LEU A 252 -13.25 -17.14 -6.13
CA LEU A 252 -14.66 -16.82 -5.94
C LEU A 252 -15.58 -17.70 -6.79
N ASP A 253 -15.23 -17.91 -8.05
CA ASP A 253 -16.05 -18.71 -8.95
C ASP A 253 -15.99 -20.20 -8.59
N GLU A 254 -14.81 -20.74 -8.29
CA GLU A 254 -14.66 -22.13 -7.81
C GLU A 254 -15.50 -22.39 -6.55
N ARG A 255 -15.51 -21.47 -5.59
CA ARG A 255 -16.32 -21.57 -4.36
C ARG A 255 -17.82 -21.52 -4.62
N ARG A 256 -18.27 -20.69 -5.57
CA ARG A 256 -19.68 -20.62 -5.96
C ARG A 256 -20.14 -21.94 -6.54
N ASP A 257 -19.30 -22.56 -7.36
CA ASP A 257 -19.57 -23.89 -7.92
C ASP A 257 -19.61 -24.96 -6.81
N GLU A 258 -18.65 -24.94 -5.87
CA GLU A 258 -18.66 -25.85 -4.70
C GLU A 258 -19.92 -25.68 -3.83
N ALA A 259 -20.36 -24.44 -3.58
CA ALA A 259 -21.54 -24.15 -2.79
C ALA A 259 -22.82 -24.62 -3.49
N ALA A 260 -22.94 -24.36 -4.80
CA ALA A 260 -24.08 -24.83 -5.60
C ALA A 260 -24.19 -26.35 -5.61
N GLN A 261 -23.06 -27.06 -5.74
CA GLN A 261 -23.04 -28.53 -5.66
C GLN A 261 -23.45 -29.06 -4.28
N LYS A 262 -23.02 -28.40 -3.20
CA LYS A 262 -23.43 -28.77 -1.84
C LYS A 262 -24.93 -28.54 -1.62
N ASP A 263 -25.47 -27.42 -2.08
CA ASP A 263 -26.89 -27.11 -1.97
C ASP A 263 -27.75 -28.12 -2.75
N GLU A 264 -27.31 -28.53 -3.94
CA GLU A 264 -27.97 -29.58 -4.74
C GLU A 264 -27.94 -30.94 -4.01
N ALA A 265 -26.77 -31.34 -3.49
CA ALA A 265 -26.63 -32.60 -2.74
C ALA A 265 -27.50 -32.63 -1.47
N VAL A 266 -27.56 -31.53 -0.72
CA VAL A 266 -28.43 -31.39 0.46
C VAL A 266 -29.90 -31.47 0.08
N SER A 267 -30.29 -30.83 -1.03
CA SER A 267 -31.67 -30.89 -1.54
C SER A 267 -32.07 -32.31 -1.96
N GLU A 268 -31.20 -33.05 -2.63
CA GLU A 268 -31.43 -34.44 -2.99
C GLU A 268 -31.57 -35.34 -1.75
N GLU A 269 -30.67 -35.19 -0.77
CA GLU A 269 -30.69 -35.97 0.47
C GLU A 269 -31.99 -35.71 1.27
N LEU A 270 -32.39 -34.44 1.42
CA LEU A 270 -33.66 -34.07 2.07
C LEU A 270 -34.87 -34.67 1.35
N GLY A 271 -34.90 -34.63 0.02
CA GLY A 271 -35.96 -35.24 -0.78
C GLY A 271 -36.13 -36.74 -0.49
N THR A 272 -35.02 -37.48 -0.43
CA THR A 272 -35.03 -38.92 -0.13
C THR A 272 -35.45 -39.27 1.31
N ILE A 273 -35.30 -38.33 2.26
CA ILE A 273 -35.74 -38.51 3.65
C ILE A 273 -37.25 -38.27 3.79
N THR A 274 -37.83 -37.32 3.04
CA THR A 274 -39.28 -37.07 3.05
C THR A 274 -40.13 -38.13 2.36
N ASP A 275 -39.54 -38.93 1.46
CA ASP A 275 -40.23 -40.01 0.75
C ASP A 275 -40.23 -41.37 1.49
N LYS A 276 -39.64 -41.44 2.71
CA LYS A 276 -39.67 -42.61 3.60
C LYS A 276 -40.64 -42.44 4.77
#